data_AF-A0AAX3F0L5-F1
#
_entry.id   AF-A0AAX3F0L5-F1
#
_cell.length_a   1.000
_cell.length_b   1.000
_cell.length_c   1.000
_cell.angle_alpha   90.00
_cell.angle_beta   90.00
_cell.angle_gamma   90.00
#
_symmetry.space_group_name_H-M   'P 1'
#
loop_
_entity.id
_entity.type
_entity.pdbx_description
1 polymer ?
#
loop_
_entity_poly.entity_id
_entity_poly.type
_entity_poly.pdbx_seq_one_letter_code
_entity_poly.pdbx_strand_id
1 'polypeptide(L)'
;MKNFTEKVGNFFKSSFPGKWTTRKIVFVAILIAVSVTFTIISVQIAPFAGISTYKVAFIGLPVKISGFIFGPVIGIFIGLVSDLISLIYIPPTTYNPLYTLVVVMNGFIPGLFSWFFFRFINYAFGADFRTKLYKSKIQLYSTSYLVAVANPDSEKEANYYASKIIYYNNKKEYIKRFGTINLIKNINLIIALMILSIIILFEIITIGFLIPDAYLVKSPVKNRWIIVALITTGLIMMMSLCIYGKFKIKSSRYLVMVPIIIFSAVLEIVNLPILSFADLFALGNSSIKDIFLWIFQHVFLAPVKIWFNIIIIYYSFSIISKLVNKNADLSWNTSS
;
A
#
# COMPACT_ATOMS: atom_id res chain seq x y z
N MET A 1 1.87 -11.96 20.96
CA MET A 1 1.70 -10.57 20.47
C MET A 1 2.97 -10.03 19.77
N LYS A 2 4.18 -10.25 20.31
CA LYS A 2 5.46 -10.03 19.60
C LYS A 2 5.54 -10.78 18.26
N ASN A 3 5.19 -12.06 18.26
CA ASN A 3 5.43 -12.96 17.12
C ASN A 3 4.82 -12.56 15.76
N PHE A 4 3.65 -11.93 15.66
CA PHE A 4 3.08 -11.65 14.32
C PHE A 4 3.64 -10.37 13.68
N THR A 5 3.74 -9.27 14.43
CA THR A 5 4.36 -8.02 13.93
C THR A 5 5.86 -8.19 13.72
N GLU A 6 6.52 -8.99 14.56
CA GLU A 6 7.92 -9.35 14.40
C GLU A 6 8.12 -10.32 13.23
N LYS A 7 7.25 -11.32 13.03
CA LYS A 7 7.27 -12.17 11.83
C LYS A 7 6.97 -11.41 10.55
N VAL A 8 5.98 -10.51 10.54
CA VAL A 8 5.64 -9.68 9.38
C VAL A 8 6.76 -8.67 9.10
N GLY A 9 7.33 -8.05 10.13
CA GLY A 9 8.50 -7.18 10.01
C GLY A 9 9.74 -7.92 9.50
N ASN A 10 10.04 -9.12 10.03
CA ASN A 10 11.13 -9.99 9.58
C ASN A 10 10.88 -10.51 8.16
N PHE A 11 9.63 -10.81 7.82
CA PHE A 11 9.22 -11.20 6.47
C PHE A 11 9.60 -10.11 5.47
N PHE A 12 9.15 -8.88 5.67
CA PHE A 12 9.48 -7.75 4.79
C PHE A 12 10.96 -7.35 4.81
N LYS A 13 11.65 -7.53 5.95
CA LYS A 13 13.11 -7.38 6.02
C LYS A 13 13.84 -8.42 5.17
N SER A 14 13.26 -9.62 5.02
CA SER A 14 13.82 -10.71 4.23
C SER A 14 13.40 -10.70 2.76
N SER A 15 12.30 -10.06 2.37
CA SER A 15 11.77 -10.07 0.99
C SER A 15 12.59 -9.22 -0.01
N PHE A 16 13.66 -8.56 0.43
CA PHE A 16 14.58 -7.81 -0.44
C PHE A 16 15.65 -8.71 -1.08
N PRO A 17 16.21 -8.34 -2.26
CA PRO A 17 17.12 -9.18 -3.05
C PRO A 17 18.39 -9.71 -2.39
N GLY A 18 18.74 -9.28 -1.17
CA GLY A 18 19.91 -9.78 -0.46
C GLY A 18 19.74 -11.12 0.26
N LYS A 19 18.51 -11.67 0.41
CA LYS A 19 18.27 -12.97 1.08
C LYS A 19 17.15 -13.78 0.41
N TRP A 20 17.30 -14.04 -0.90
CA TRP A 20 16.43 -14.96 -1.62
C TRP A 20 16.72 -16.40 -1.21
N THR A 21 15.69 -17.08 -0.71
CA THR A 21 15.74 -18.52 -0.48
C THR A 21 15.05 -19.22 -1.66
N THR A 22 15.44 -20.46 -1.95
CA THR A 22 14.79 -21.29 -2.98
C THR A 22 13.28 -21.32 -2.79
N ARG A 23 12.81 -21.35 -1.53
CA ARG A 23 11.38 -21.27 -1.19
C ARG A 23 10.71 -20.00 -1.74
N LYS A 24 11.33 -18.83 -1.61
CA LYS A 24 10.74 -17.57 -2.11
C LYS A 24 10.66 -17.57 -3.63
N ILE A 25 11.67 -18.10 -4.31
CA ILE A 25 11.69 -18.24 -5.77
C ILE A 25 10.53 -19.15 -6.21
N VAL A 26 10.34 -20.30 -5.53
CA VAL A 26 9.21 -21.21 -5.79
C VAL A 26 7.86 -20.50 -5.57
N PHE A 27 7.69 -19.73 -4.50
CA PHE A 27 6.45 -18.96 -4.30
C PHE A 27 6.22 -17.89 -5.38
N VAL A 28 7.27 -17.24 -5.87
CA VAL A 28 7.16 -16.30 -6.99
C VAL A 28 6.71 -17.01 -8.26
N ALA A 29 7.29 -18.18 -8.58
CA ALA A 29 6.88 -18.99 -9.72
C ALA A 29 5.42 -19.45 -9.61
N ILE A 30 5.00 -19.92 -8.42
CA ILE A 30 3.60 -20.28 -8.14
C ILE A 30 2.68 -19.07 -8.36
N LEU A 31 3.06 -17.87 -7.91
CA LEU A 31 2.24 -16.68 -8.08
C LEU A 31 2.16 -16.21 -9.54
N ILE A 32 3.22 -16.36 -10.32
CA ILE A 32 3.16 -16.13 -11.77
C ILE A 32 2.16 -17.10 -12.40
N ALA A 33 2.29 -18.41 -12.10
CA ALA A 33 1.38 -19.42 -12.63
C ALA A 33 -0.08 -19.15 -12.24
N VAL A 34 -0.33 -18.84 -10.96
CA VAL A 34 -1.67 -18.45 -10.47
C VAL A 34 -2.16 -17.21 -11.20
N SER A 35 -1.33 -16.19 -11.41
CA SER A 35 -1.71 -14.97 -12.12
C SER A 35 -2.14 -15.25 -13.57
N VAL A 36 -1.37 -16.07 -14.29
CA VAL A 36 -1.69 -16.47 -15.67
C VAL A 36 -2.99 -17.28 -15.70
N THR A 37 -3.13 -18.30 -14.86
CA THR A 37 -4.35 -19.11 -14.78
C THR A 37 -5.58 -18.27 -14.42
N PHE A 38 -5.43 -17.35 -13.46
CA PHE A 38 -6.51 -16.44 -13.07
C PHE A 38 -6.92 -15.56 -14.24
N THR A 39 -5.96 -15.06 -15.02
CA THR A 39 -6.22 -14.27 -16.24
C THR A 39 -7.02 -15.09 -17.25
N ILE A 40 -6.60 -16.33 -17.54
CA ILE A 40 -7.29 -17.23 -18.49
C ILE A 40 -8.74 -17.50 -18.08
N ILE A 41 -8.95 -17.91 -16.83
CA ILE A 41 -10.28 -18.20 -16.30
C ILE A 41 -11.15 -16.93 -16.32
N SER A 42 -10.58 -15.79 -15.94
CA SER A 42 -11.32 -14.53 -15.88
C SER A 42 -11.82 -14.07 -17.24
N VAL A 43 -11.02 -14.24 -18.30
CA VAL A 43 -11.44 -13.92 -19.66
C VAL A 43 -12.58 -14.84 -20.12
N GLN A 44 -12.55 -16.12 -19.74
CA GLN A 44 -13.56 -17.12 -20.16
C GLN A 44 -14.89 -17.01 -19.41
N ILE A 45 -14.88 -16.64 -18.12
CA ILE A 45 -16.11 -16.47 -17.32
C ILE A 45 -16.80 -15.12 -17.64
N ALA A 46 -16.04 -14.12 -18.09
CA ALA A 46 -16.54 -12.76 -18.28
C ALA A 46 -16.78 -12.28 -19.73
N PRO A 47 -17.22 -13.10 -20.72
CA PRO A 47 -17.68 -12.56 -22.00
C PRO A 47 -19.02 -11.80 -21.88
N PHE A 48 -19.73 -11.92 -20.75
CA PHE A 48 -21.06 -11.32 -20.53
C PHE A 48 -21.07 -9.98 -19.76
N ALA A 49 -19.94 -9.53 -19.22
CA ALA A 49 -19.86 -8.22 -18.59
C ALA A 49 -19.34 -7.20 -19.61
N GLY A 50 -20.24 -6.48 -20.28
CA GLY A 50 -19.94 -5.36 -21.19
C GLY A 50 -19.27 -4.15 -20.52
N ILE A 51 -18.50 -4.37 -19.46
CA ILE A 51 -17.86 -3.37 -18.62
C ILE A 51 -16.37 -3.79 -18.50
N SER A 52 -15.53 -3.32 -19.43
CA SER A 52 -14.07 -3.57 -19.49
C SER A 52 -13.37 -3.36 -18.12
N THR A 53 -13.93 -2.45 -17.35
CA THR A 53 -13.52 -1.97 -16.04
C THR A 53 -13.44 -3.05 -14.94
N TYR A 54 -14.37 -4.02 -14.89
CA TYR A 54 -14.34 -5.09 -13.87
C TYR A 54 -13.34 -6.20 -14.20
N LYS A 55 -13.19 -6.49 -15.50
CA LYS A 55 -12.24 -7.47 -16.03
C LYS A 55 -10.81 -7.14 -15.57
N VAL A 56 -10.40 -5.89 -15.69
CA VAL A 56 -9.04 -5.44 -15.35
C VAL A 56 -8.79 -5.43 -13.83
N ALA A 57 -9.80 -5.13 -13.03
CA ALA A 57 -9.68 -5.12 -11.57
C ALA A 57 -9.42 -6.52 -10.99
N PHE A 58 -10.08 -7.54 -11.55
CA PHE A 58 -10.02 -8.93 -11.11
C PHE A 58 -8.75 -9.65 -11.59
N ILE A 59 -8.34 -9.43 -12.85
CA ILE A 59 -7.12 -10.03 -13.45
C ILE A 59 -5.86 -9.64 -12.69
N GLY A 60 -5.75 -8.39 -12.24
CA GLY A 60 -4.55 -7.89 -11.56
C GLY A 60 -4.38 -8.33 -10.10
N LEU A 61 -5.33 -9.07 -9.50
CA LEU A 61 -5.30 -9.38 -8.06
C LEU A 61 -4.08 -10.22 -7.63
N PRO A 62 -3.72 -11.33 -8.30
CA PRO A 62 -2.54 -12.12 -7.90
C PRO A 62 -1.26 -11.28 -8.00
N VAL A 63 -1.14 -10.43 -9.01
CA VAL A 63 -0.02 -9.49 -9.17
C VAL A 63 0.03 -8.50 -8.01
N LYS A 64 -1.10 -7.87 -7.63
CA LYS A 64 -1.17 -6.93 -6.49
C LYS A 64 -0.75 -7.59 -5.18
N ILE A 65 -1.24 -8.80 -4.93
CA ILE A 65 -0.89 -9.59 -3.74
C ILE A 65 0.61 -9.89 -3.74
N SER A 66 1.15 -10.33 -4.87
CA SER A 66 2.56 -10.66 -5.01
C SER A 66 3.47 -9.46 -4.78
N GLY A 67 3.14 -8.31 -5.36
CA GLY A 67 3.83 -7.05 -5.15
C GLY A 67 3.79 -6.64 -3.68
N PHE A 68 2.62 -6.69 -3.05
CA PHE A 68 2.47 -6.36 -1.63
C PHE A 68 3.27 -7.28 -0.71
N ILE A 69 3.44 -8.56 -1.07
CA ILE A 69 4.15 -9.56 -0.26
C ILE A 69 5.66 -9.50 -0.46
N PHE A 70 6.11 -9.42 -1.71
CA PHE A 70 7.52 -9.54 -2.07
C PHE A 70 8.22 -8.19 -2.25
N GLY A 71 7.47 -7.11 -2.48
CA GLY A 71 7.99 -5.76 -2.67
C GLY A 71 7.97 -5.31 -4.13
N PRO A 72 8.42 -4.07 -4.40
CA PRO A 72 8.12 -3.37 -5.66
C PRO A 72 8.82 -3.99 -6.87
N VAL A 73 10.11 -4.34 -6.74
CA VAL A 73 10.90 -4.91 -7.86
C VAL A 73 10.34 -6.25 -8.30
N ILE A 74 9.96 -7.09 -7.35
CA ILE A 74 9.41 -8.42 -7.62
C ILE A 74 7.98 -8.30 -8.14
N GLY A 75 7.21 -7.34 -7.63
CA GLY A 75 5.90 -7.01 -8.17
C GLY A 75 5.96 -6.59 -9.64
N ILE A 76 6.92 -5.74 -10.02
CA ILE A 76 7.17 -5.38 -11.43
C ILE A 76 7.45 -6.63 -12.27
N PHE A 77 8.39 -7.46 -11.80
CA PHE A 77 8.80 -8.66 -12.52
C PHE A 77 7.64 -9.65 -12.71
N ILE A 78 6.89 -9.93 -11.65
CA ILE A 78 5.72 -10.82 -11.70
C ILE A 78 4.66 -10.24 -12.64
N GLY A 79 4.37 -8.94 -12.54
CA GLY A 79 3.42 -8.26 -13.42
C GLY A 79 3.80 -8.42 -14.88
N LEU A 80 5.03 -8.06 -15.23
CA LEU A 80 5.54 -8.14 -16.60
C LEU A 80 5.52 -9.58 -17.13
N VAL A 81 6.09 -10.53 -16.39
CA VAL A 81 6.17 -11.93 -16.85
C VAL A 81 4.79 -12.56 -16.96
N SER A 82 3.90 -12.33 -15.99
CA SER A 82 2.55 -12.89 -16.03
C SER A 82 1.73 -12.34 -17.19
N ASP A 83 1.88 -11.06 -17.53
CA ASP A 83 1.19 -10.45 -18.66
C ASP A 83 1.71 -11.01 -19.98
N LEU A 84 3.04 -11.05 -20.17
CA LEU A 84 3.65 -11.61 -21.40
C LEU A 84 3.25 -13.07 -21.62
N ILE A 85 3.26 -13.90 -20.58
CA ILE A 85 2.81 -15.29 -20.70
C ILE A 85 1.31 -15.34 -21.03
N SER A 86 0.49 -14.51 -20.37
CA SER A 86 -0.96 -14.49 -20.63
C SER A 86 -1.30 -14.07 -22.06
N LEU A 87 -0.54 -13.14 -22.65
CA LEU A 87 -0.69 -12.70 -24.03
C LEU A 87 -0.40 -13.82 -25.04
N ILE A 88 0.46 -14.78 -24.71
CA ILE A 88 0.73 -15.95 -25.57
C ILE A 88 -0.49 -16.87 -25.61
N TYR A 89 -1.16 -17.08 -24.47
CA TYR A 89 -2.34 -17.95 -24.39
C TYR A 89 -3.63 -17.26 -24.85
N ILE A 90 -3.75 -15.96 -24.61
CA ILE A 90 -4.93 -15.16 -24.93
C ILE A 90 -4.47 -13.92 -25.73
N PRO A 91 -4.13 -14.08 -27.01
CA PRO A 91 -3.75 -12.95 -27.84
C PRO A 91 -4.95 -12.00 -27.97
N PRO A 92 -4.83 -10.72 -27.54
CA PRO A 92 -5.90 -9.75 -27.71
C PRO A 92 -6.04 -9.39 -29.19
N THR A 93 -7.25 -9.05 -29.62
CA THR A 93 -7.53 -8.58 -30.99
C THR A 93 -6.72 -7.33 -31.34
N THR A 94 -6.51 -6.46 -30.36
CA THR A 94 -5.66 -5.27 -30.46
C THR A 94 -4.73 -5.23 -29.25
N TYR A 95 -3.43 -5.46 -29.46
CA TYR A 95 -2.45 -5.31 -28.40
C TYR A 95 -2.13 -3.83 -28.16
N ASN A 96 -2.21 -3.40 -26.91
CA ASN A 96 -1.76 -2.08 -26.49
C ASN A 96 -0.78 -2.22 -25.31
N PRO A 97 0.49 -1.76 -25.44
CA PRO A 97 1.47 -1.78 -24.35
C PRO A 97 1.02 -1.09 -23.06
N LEU A 98 0.05 -0.17 -23.13
CA LEU A 98 -0.54 0.47 -21.96
C LEU A 98 -1.22 -0.53 -21.01
N TYR A 99 -1.79 -1.62 -21.52
CA TYR A 99 -2.36 -2.66 -20.65
C TYR A 99 -1.26 -3.40 -19.87
N THR A 100 -0.15 -3.72 -20.52
CA THR A 100 1.03 -4.31 -19.84
C THR A 100 1.53 -3.35 -18.75
N LEU A 101 1.58 -2.04 -19.03
CA LEU A 101 1.96 -1.04 -18.04
C LEU A 101 1.01 -1.04 -16.82
N VAL A 102 -0.31 -1.15 -17.02
CA VAL A 102 -1.28 -1.28 -15.91
C VAL A 102 -0.99 -2.52 -15.06
N VAL A 103 -0.69 -3.66 -15.68
CA VAL A 103 -0.36 -4.89 -14.94
C VAL A 103 0.95 -4.74 -14.16
N VAL A 104 1.95 -4.07 -14.73
CA VAL A 104 3.20 -3.74 -14.03
C VAL A 104 2.94 -2.80 -12.84
N MET A 105 2.11 -1.77 -13.01
CA MET A 105 1.72 -0.85 -11.93
C MET A 105 0.95 -1.56 -10.82
N ASN A 106 0.11 -2.54 -11.17
CA ASN A 106 -0.59 -3.41 -10.22
C ASN A 106 0.38 -4.19 -9.33
N GLY A 107 1.59 -4.51 -9.77
CA GLY A 107 2.63 -5.13 -8.93
C GLY A 107 3.50 -4.12 -8.20
N PHE A 108 3.88 -3.04 -8.89
CA PHE A 108 4.78 -2.02 -8.35
C PHE A 108 4.20 -1.27 -7.15
N ILE A 109 2.99 -0.71 -7.30
CA ILE A 109 2.40 0.19 -6.29
C ILE A 109 2.16 -0.53 -4.96
N PRO A 110 1.51 -1.71 -4.91
CA PRO A 110 1.34 -2.43 -3.66
C PRO A 110 2.68 -2.79 -3.02
N GLY A 111 3.71 -3.11 -3.82
CA GLY A 111 5.05 -3.38 -3.32
C GLY A 111 5.74 -2.16 -2.73
N LEU A 112 5.59 -0.98 -3.36
CA LEU A 112 6.14 0.27 -2.85
C LEU A 112 5.51 0.64 -1.50
N PHE A 113 4.20 0.55 -1.39
CA PHE A 113 3.47 0.83 -0.15
C PHE A 113 3.81 -0.18 0.95
N SER A 114 3.91 -1.46 0.61
CA SER A 114 4.38 -2.49 1.53
C SER A 114 5.77 -2.17 2.08
N TRP A 115 6.71 -1.82 1.21
CA TRP A 115 8.06 -1.41 1.61
C TRP A 115 8.04 -0.17 2.52
N PHE A 116 7.28 0.87 2.14
CA PHE A 116 7.20 2.11 2.91
C PHE A 116 6.62 1.86 4.32
N PHE A 117 5.47 1.19 4.42
CA PHE A 117 4.80 0.99 5.70
C PHE A 117 5.50 -0.04 6.59
N PHE A 118 5.93 -1.17 6.04
CA PHE A 118 6.49 -2.24 6.87
C PHE A 118 7.98 -2.09 7.14
N ARG A 119 8.72 -1.36 6.31
CA ARG A 119 10.15 -1.13 6.52
C ARG A 119 10.43 0.29 6.98
N PHE A 120 10.08 1.30 6.19
CA PHE A 120 10.44 2.68 6.51
C PHE A 120 9.75 3.16 7.79
N ILE A 121 8.41 3.06 7.88
CA ILE A 121 7.68 3.52 9.07
C ILE A 121 8.05 2.69 10.31
N ASN A 122 8.10 1.37 10.20
CA ASN A 122 8.50 0.52 11.34
C ASN A 122 9.95 0.76 11.78
N TYR A 123 10.85 1.15 10.87
CA TYR A 123 12.22 1.53 11.22
C TYR A 123 12.25 2.91 11.89
N ALA A 124 11.69 3.93 11.25
CA ALA A 124 11.72 5.31 11.72
C ALA A 124 10.97 5.52 13.05
N PHE A 125 9.88 4.78 13.25
CA PHE A 125 9.04 4.84 14.46
C PHE A 125 9.16 3.57 15.33
N GLY A 126 10.13 2.71 15.01
CA GLY A 126 10.44 1.50 15.77
C GLY A 126 11.05 1.80 17.14
N ALA A 127 10.96 0.82 18.03
CA ALA A 127 11.54 0.90 19.37
C ALA A 127 13.06 1.08 19.30
N ASP A 128 13.76 0.27 18.50
CA ASP A 128 15.23 0.27 18.44
C ASP A 128 15.81 1.63 18.01
N PHE A 129 15.29 2.21 16.93
CA PHE A 129 15.75 3.50 16.42
C PHE A 129 15.50 4.60 17.45
N ARG A 130 14.30 4.64 18.06
CA ARG A 130 13.99 5.65 19.09
C ARG A 130 14.82 5.49 20.35
N THR A 131 15.09 4.26 20.79
CA THR A 131 15.97 3.98 21.92
C THR A 131 17.39 4.46 21.63
N LYS A 132 17.91 4.25 20.41
CA LYS A 132 19.21 4.79 19.97
C LYS A 132 19.23 6.32 19.93
N LEU A 133 18.19 6.94 19.38
CA LEU A 133 18.06 8.40 19.37
C LEU A 133 18.04 8.99 20.77
N TYR A 134 17.25 8.43 21.69
CA TYR A 134 17.20 8.91 23.07
C TYR A 134 18.51 8.64 23.82
N LYS A 135 19.18 7.51 23.60
CA LYS A 135 20.53 7.27 24.13
C LYS A 135 21.52 8.33 23.67
N SER A 136 21.49 8.71 22.39
CA SER A 136 22.36 9.74 21.83
C SER A 136 22.06 11.12 22.43
N LYS A 137 20.78 11.48 22.61
CA LYS A 137 20.40 12.72 23.30
C LYS A 137 20.86 12.75 24.76
N ILE A 138 20.68 11.65 25.49
CA ILE A 138 21.18 11.51 26.87
C ILE A 138 22.69 11.73 26.91
N GLN A 139 23.44 11.15 25.97
CA GLN A 139 24.89 11.33 25.89
C GLN A 139 25.28 12.79 25.64
N LEU A 140 24.63 13.46 24.68
CA LEU A 140 24.88 14.89 24.40
C LEU A 140 24.63 15.76 25.64
N TYR A 141 23.47 15.60 26.29
CA TYR A 141 23.16 16.36 27.50
C TYR A 141 24.05 15.98 28.69
N SER A 142 24.53 14.73 28.76
CA SER A 142 25.50 14.31 29.77
C SER A 142 26.82 15.04 29.61
N THR A 143 27.30 15.21 28.37
CA THR A 143 28.52 15.99 28.11
C THR A 143 28.32 17.46 28.48
N SER A 144 27.21 18.08 28.07
CA SER A 144 26.89 19.47 28.43
C SER A 144 26.72 19.67 29.93
N TYR A 145 26.14 18.68 30.62
CA TYR A 145 26.00 18.69 32.08
C TYR A 145 27.35 18.69 32.79
N LEU A 146 28.29 17.82 32.36
CA LEU A 146 29.63 17.77 32.95
C LEU A 146 30.39 19.09 32.80
N VAL A 147 30.25 19.75 31.64
CA VAL A 147 30.84 21.08 31.41
C VAL A 147 30.20 22.14 32.32
N ALA A 148 28.88 22.13 32.45
CA ALA A 148 28.17 23.09 33.31
C ALA A 148 28.50 22.90 34.81
N VAL A 149 28.71 21.66 35.26
CA VAL A 149 29.11 21.38 36.65
C VAL A 149 30.55 21.81 36.94
N ALA A 150 31.42 21.82 35.93
CA ALA A 150 32.80 22.29 36.08
C ALA A 150 32.90 23.82 36.28
N ASN A 151 31.86 24.57 35.91
CA ASN A 151 31.79 26.03 36.07
C ASN A 151 30.97 26.40 37.31
N PRO A 152 31.57 27.05 38.33
CA PRO A 152 30.88 27.38 39.60
C PRO A 152 29.62 28.25 39.43
N ASP A 153 29.58 29.12 38.42
CA ASP A 153 28.47 30.05 38.18
C ASP A 153 27.31 29.44 37.35
N SER A 154 27.45 28.21 36.87
CA SER A 154 26.54 27.58 35.88
C SER A 154 25.51 26.61 36.49
N GLU A 155 25.15 26.76 37.77
CA GLU A 155 24.26 25.83 38.48
C GLU A 155 22.88 25.65 37.81
N LYS A 156 22.29 26.75 37.30
CA LYS A 156 21.00 26.71 36.59
C LYS A 156 21.08 25.88 35.30
N GLU A 157 22.18 25.98 34.57
CA GLU A 157 22.40 25.22 33.33
C GLU A 157 22.62 23.74 33.62
N ALA A 158 23.38 23.42 34.68
CA ALA A 158 23.56 22.06 35.15
C ALA A 158 22.20 21.42 35.50
N ASN A 159 21.35 22.12 36.24
CA ASN A 159 20.00 21.64 36.58
C ASN A 159 19.11 21.45 35.34
N TYR A 160 19.21 22.34 34.35
CA TYR A 160 18.51 22.17 33.08
C TYR A 160 18.95 20.89 32.36
N TYR A 161 20.26 20.64 32.20
CA TYR A 161 20.75 19.45 31.53
C TYR A 161 20.41 18.16 32.28
N ALA A 162 20.51 18.16 33.61
CA ALA A 162 20.08 17.04 34.46
C ALA A 162 18.61 16.69 34.23
N SER A 163 17.72 17.70 34.20
CA SER A 163 16.29 17.49 33.94
C SER A 163 16.03 16.86 32.55
N LYS A 164 16.78 17.28 31.52
CA LYS A 164 16.68 16.71 30.17
C LYS A 164 17.17 15.26 30.12
N ILE A 165 18.26 14.95 30.81
CA ILE A 165 18.78 13.57 30.92
C ILE A 165 17.71 12.65 31.52
N ILE A 166 17.12 13.04 32.66
CA ILE A 166 16.05 12.29 33.34
C ILE A 166 14.85 12.10 32.40
N TYR A 167 14.41 13.18 31.74
CA TYR A 167 13.30 13.14 30.80
C TYR A 167 13.51 12.14 29.65
N TYR A 168 14.66 12.20 28.98
CA TYR A 168 14.95 11.28 27.88
C TYR A 168 15.20 9.85 28.35
N ASN A 169 15.76 9.67 29.55
CA ASN A 169 15.91 8.34 30.16
C ASN A 169 14.54 7.71 30.44
N ASN A 170 13.61 8.46 31.03
CA ASN A 170 12.23 8.00 31.27
C ASN A 170 11.51 7.63 29.96
N LYS A 171 11.67 8.44 28.91
CA LYS A 171 11.12 8.12 27.57
C LYS A 171 11.74 6.86 26.96
N LYS A 172 13.04 6.67 27.11
CA LYS A 172 13.75 5.47 26.62
C LYS A 172 13.25 4.21 27.34
N GLU A 173 13.11 4.26 28.66
CA GLU A 173 12.60 3.15 29.46
C GLU A 173 11.11 2.86 29.18
N TYR A 174 10.29 3.89 28.99
CA TYR A 174 8.91 3.74 28.53
C TYR A 174 8.82 2.94 27.21
N ILE A 175 9.66 3.29 26.22
CA ILE A 175 9.67 2.58 24.93
C ILE A 175 10.11 1.12 25.09
N LYS A 176 11.11 0.84 25.93
CA LYS A 176 11.53 -0.55 26.19
C LYS A 176 10.42 -1.37 26.82
N ARG A 177 9.66 -0.79 27.76
CA ARG A 177 8.60 -1.48 28.49
C ARG A 177 7.31 -1.66 27.67
N PHE A 178 6.86 -0.62 26.99
CA PHE A 178 5.54 -0.59 26.34
C PHE A 178 5.59 -0.70 24.81
N GLY A 179 6.79 -0.61 24.21
CA GLY A 179 6.98 -0.61 22.76
C GLY A 179 6.45 0.64 22.07
N THR A 180 6.44 0.63 20.74
CA THR A 180 5.98 1.77 19.91
C THR A 180 4.75 1.45 19.07
N ILE A 181 4.04 0.36 19.37
CA ILE A 181 2.98 -0.13 18.47
C ILE A 181 1.81 0.84 18.31
N ASN A 182 1.38 1.51 19.39
CA ASN A 182 0.31 2.51 19.33
C ASN A 182 0.73 3.75 18.56
N LEU A 183 2.01 4.14 18.67
CA LEU A 183 2.57 5.22 17.87
C LEU A 183 2.53 4.87 16.38
N ILE A 184 2.99 3.67 16.00
CA ILE A 184 2.99 3.22 14.60
C ILE A 184 1.56 3.20 14.06
N LYS A 185 0.57 2.76 14.84
CA LYS A 185 -0.86 2.84 14.46
C LYS A 185 -1.30 4.28 14.20
N ASN A 186 -0.93 5.23 15.06
CA ASN A 186 -1.29 6.63 14.90
C ASN A 186 -0.64 7.23 13.64
N ILE A 187 0.64 6.93 13.40
CA ILE A 187 1.34 7.38 12.17
C ILE A 187 0.66 6.80 10.93
N ASN A 188 0.36 5.51 10.91
CA ASN A 188 -0.35 4.89 9.79
C ASN A 188 -1.72 5.52 9.55
N LEU A 189 -2.47 5.82 10.62
CA LEU A 189 -3.75 6.52 10.50
C LEU A 189 -3.56 7.90 9.88
N ILE A 190 -2.64 8.72 10.41
CA ILE A 190 -2.40 10.08 9.90
C ILE A 190 -2.05 10.05 8.42
N ILE A 191 -1.14 9.16 8.01
CA ILE A 191 -0.76 9.01 6.59
C ILE A 191 -1.97 8.60 5.75
N ALA A 192 -2.81 7.67 6.25
CA ALA A 192 -4.02 7.25 5.56
C ALA A 192 -4.99 8.42 5.34
N LEU A 193 -5.26 9.19 6.40
CA LEU A 193 -6.16 10.33 6.34
C LEU A 193 -5.61 11.39 5.37
N MET A 194 -4.32 11.72 5.45
CA MET A 194 -3.71 12.70 4.55
C MET A 194 -3.81 12.27 3.09
N ILE A 195 -3.45 11.03 2.75
CA ILE A 195 -3.49 10.56 1.37
C ILE A 195 -4.93 10.51 0.86
N LEU A 196 -5.87 9.93 1.62
CA LEU A 196 -7.27 9.84 1.21
C LEU A 196 -7.90 11.24 1.06
N SER A 197 -7.56 12.21 1.93
CA SER A 197 -8.00 13.59 1.78
C SER A 197 -7.46 14.25 0.51
N ILE A 198 -6.19 14.05 0.19
CA ILE A 198 -5.59 14.56 -1.05
C ILE A 198 -6.31 13.97 -2.28
N ILE A 199 -6.61 12.67 -2.25
CA ILE A 199 -7.36 12.00 -3.32
C ILE A 199 -8.76 12.57 -3.45
N ILE A 200 -9.50 12.72 -2.34
CA ILE A 200 -10.85 13.29 -2.35
C ILE A 200 -10.82 14.72 -2.91
N LEU A 201 -9.87 15.54 -2.49
CA LEU A 201 -9.71 16.91 -3.00
C LEU A 201 -9.40 16.91 -4.49
N PHE A 202 -8.51 16.03 -4.96
CA PHE A 202 -8.18 15.88 -6.37
C PHE A 202 -9.43 15.55 -7.20
N GLU A 203 -10.22 14.55 -6.79
CA GLU A 203 -11.45 14.15 -7.48
C GLU A 203 -12.52 15.25 -7.49
N ILE A 204 -12.69 15.98 -6.38
CA ILE A 204 -13.62 17.11 -6.31
C ILE A 204 -13.18 18.22 -7.27
N ILE A 205 -11.89 18.55 -7.33
CA ILE A 205 -11.38 19.59 -8.22
C ILE A 205 -11.55 19.18 -9.69
N THR A 206 -11.14 17.95 -10.04
CA THR A 206 -11.19 17.48 -11.43
C THR A 206 -12.62 17.35 -11.94
N ILE A 207 -13.48 16.60 -11.24
CA ILE A 207 -14.83 16.30 -11.71
C ILE A 207 -15.78 17.46 -11.40
N GLY A 208 -15.64 18.08 -10.23
CA GLY A 208 -16.54 19.14 -9.77
C GLY A 208 -16.33 20.47 -10.49
N PHE A 209 -15.11 20.78 -10.96
CA PHE A 209 -14.80 22.11 -11.50
C PHE A 209 -14.09 22.09 -12.87
N LEU A 210 -13.16 21.17 -13.12
CA LEU A 210 -12.34 21.20 -14.35
C LEU A 210 -13.03 20.57 -15.57
N ILE A 211 -13.84 19.52 -15.40
CA ILE A 211 -14.48 18.83 -16.53
C ILE A 211 -15.71 19.62 -17.01
N PRO A 212 -15.81 19.99 -18.31
CA PRO A 212 -17.00 20.64 -18.87
C PRO A 212 -18.23 19.72 -18.92
N ASP A 213 -19.42 20.30 -18.73
CA ASP A 213 -20.69 19.53 -18.73
C ASP A 213 -20.98 18.82 -20.05
N ALA A 214 -20.45 19.30 -21.18
CA ALA A 214 -20.60 18.66 -22.48
C ALA A 214 -20.13 17.20 -22.50
N TYR A 215 -19.13 16.85 -21.68
CA TYR A 215 -18.62 15.48 -21.57
C TYR A 215 -19.43 14.60 -20.62
N LEU A 216 -20.24 15.20 -19.74
CA LEU A 216 -21.11 14.49 -18.80
C LEU A 216 -22.46 14.09 -19.43
N VAL A 217 -22.83 14.68 -20.58
CA VAL A 217 -24.07 14.33 -21.29
C VAL A 217 -24.06 12.86 -21.76
N LYS A 218 -22.87 12.33 -22.09
CA LYS A 218 -22.68 10.92 -22.50
C LYS A 218 -22.62 9.95 -21.31
N SER A 219 -22.55 10.46 -20.08
CA SER A 219 -22.52 9.62 -18.88
C SER A 219 -23.94 9.14 -18.51
N PRO A 220 -24.09 7.89 -18.02
CA PRO A 220 -25.36 7.39 -17.46
C PRO A 220 -25.89 8.26 -16.31
N VAL A 221 -25.02 8.96 -15.56
CA VAL A 221 -25.42 9.96 -14.57
C VAL A 221 -25.10 11.35 -15.13
N LYS A 222 -26.14 12.14 -15.41
CA LYS A 222 -25.96 13.47 -16.04
C LYS A 222 -25.58 14.57 -15.03
N ASN A 223 -25.90 14.39 -13.75
CA ASN A 223 -25.63 15.39 -12.72
C ASN A 223 -24.23 15.23 -12.13
N ARG A 224 -23.36 16.23 -12.35
CA ARG A 224 -21.97 16.26 -11.84
C ARG A 224 -21.85 16.05 -10.34
N TRP A 225 -22.74 16.68 -9.57
CA TRP A 225 -22.65 16.66 -8.11
C TRP A 225 -23.05 15.31 -7.54
N ILE A 226 -23.94 14.58 -8.22
CA ILE A 226 -24.26 13.19 -7.86
C ILE A 226 -23.06 12.29 -8.10
N ILE A 227 -22.32 12.48 -9.21
CA ILE A 227 -21.10 11.71 -9.49
C ILE A 227 -20.04 11.96 -8.42
N VAL A 228 -19.76 13.23 -8.12
CA VAL A 228 -18.82 13.62 -7.06
C VAL A 228 -19.24 13.04 -5.72
N ALA A 229 -20.52 13.11 -5.36
CA ALA A 229 -21.04 12.54 -4.12
C ALA A 229 -20.84 11.02 -4.03
N LEU A 230 -21.10 10.27 -5.11
CA LEU A 230 -20.93 8.81 -5.14
C LEU A 230 -19.45 8.40 -4.96
N ILE A 231 -18.52 9.10 -5.61
CA ILE A 231 -17.09 8.77 -5.51
C ILE A 231 -16.56 9.12 -4.12
N THR A 232 -16.89 10.33 -3.64
CA THR A 232 -16.42 10.82 -2.35
C THR A 232 -16.97 10.01 -1.19
N THR A 233 -18.23 9.57 -1.24
CA THR A 233 -18.81 8.70 -0.19
C THR A 233 -18.05 7.38 -0.04
N GLY A 234 -17.68 6.73 -1.16
CA GLY A 234 -16.86 5.52 -1.12
C GLY A 234 -15.50 5.71 -0.43
N LEU A 235 -14.82 6.82 -0.72
CA LEU A 235 -13.52 7.17 -0.11
C LEU A 235 -13.66 7.61 1.36
N ILE A 236 -14.71 8.36 1.70
CA ILE A 236 -15.04 8.73 3.09
C ILE A 236 -15.33 7.49 3.93
N MET A 237 -15.98 6.47 3.35
CA MET A 237 -16.22 5.20 4.03
C MET A 237 -14.89 4.48 4.35
N MET A 238 -13.89 4.53 3.47
CA MET A 238 -12.55 3.99 3.74
C MET A 238 -11.81 4.77 4.83
N MET A 239 -11.97 6.10 4.84
CA MET A 239 -11.43 6.97 5.87
C MET A 239 -12.02 6.61 7.24
N SER A 240 -13.33 6.40 7.29
CA SER A 240 -14.08 5.95 8.45
C SER A 240 -13.61 4.56 8.92
N LEU A 241 -13.38 3.63 7.99
CA LEU A 241 -12.82 2.31 8.30
C LEU A 241 -11.42 2.39 8.93
N CYS A 242 -10.56 3.31 8.46
CA CYS A 242 -9.24 3.53 9.05
C CYS A 242 -9.32 4.08 10.48
N ILE A 243 -10.26 4.99 10.75
CA ILE A 243 -10.49 5.57 12.08
C ILE A 243 -11.08 4.51 13.02
N TYR A 244 -12.17 3.88 12.63
CA TYR A 244 -12.84 2.84 13.40
C TYR A 244 -11.89 1.66 13.68
N GLY A 245 -11.15 1.24 12.65
CA GLY A 245 -10.19 0.15 12.71
C GLY A 245 -9.11 0.38 13.77
N LYS A 246 -8.70 1.63 14.02
CA LYS A 246 -7.71 1.95 15.05
C LYS A 246 -8.14 1.45 16.42
N PHE A 247 -9.43 1.57 16.75
CA PHE A 247 -9.94 1.25 18.08
C PHE A 247 -10.45 -0.18 18.22
N LYS A 248 -10.99 -0.75 17.14
CA LYS A 248 -11.67 -2.06 17.19
C LYS A 248 -10.85 -3.22 16.63
N ILE A 249 -9.89 -2.95 15.74
CA ILE A 249 -9.08 -4.00 15.10
C ILE A 249 -7.78 -4.22 15.88
N LYS A 250 -7.41 -5.50 16.07
CA LYS A 250 -6.13 -5.91 16.66
C LYS A 250 -4.97 -5.21 15.94
N SER A 251 -3.99 -4.70 16.70
CA SER A 251 -2.89 -3.89 16.16
C SER A 251 -2.16 -4.53 14.98
N SER A 252 -1.92 -5.84 15.03
CA SER A 252 -1.30 -6.59 13.94
C SER A 252 -2.08 -6.56 12.62
N ARG A 253 -3.41 -6.71 12.71
CA ARG A 253 -4.31 -6.70 11.56
C ARG A 253 -4.47 -5.27 11.02
N TYR A 254 -4.55 -4.30 11.92
CA TYR A 254 -4.67 -2.88 11.57
C TYR A 254 -3.46 -2.38 10.76
N LEU A 255 -2.24 -2.73 11.22
CA LEU A 255 -1.01 -2.32 10.55
C LEU A 255 -0.84 -2.92 9.15
N VAL A 256 -1.59 -3.97 8.82
CA VAL A 256 -1.63 -4.57 7.48
C VAL A 256 -2.78 -4.00 6.64
N MET A 257 -3.94 -3.82 7.25
CA MET A 257 -5.14 -3.32 6.58
C MET A 257 -4.97 -1.89 6.07
N VAL A 258 -4.39 -0.99 6.87
CA VAL A 258 -4.25 0.43 6.49
C VAL A 258 -3.39 0.61 5.22
N PRO A 259 -2.19 0.03 5.10
CA PRO A 259 -1.43 0.07 3.85
C PRO A 259 -2.23 -0.44 2.64
N ILE A 260 -3.04 -1.50 2.82
CA ILE A 260 -3.88 -2.07 1.75
C ILE A 260 -4.92 -1.08 1.26
N ILE A 261 -5.61 -0.40 2.18
CA ILE A 261 -6.58 0.64 1.84
C ILE A 261 -5.92 1.76 1.05
N ILE A 262 -4.79 2.27 1.55
CA ILE A 262 -4.11 3.41 0.94
C ILE A 262 -3.60 3.07 -0.45
N PHE A 263 -2.87 1.96 -0.61
CA PHE A 263 -2.34 1.64 -1.93
C PHE A 263 -3.46 1.32 -2.92
N SER A 264 -4.58 0.74 -2.47
CA SER A 264 -5.70 0.42 -3.37
C SER A 264 -6.34 1.69 -3.93
N ALA A 265 -6.47 2.73 -3.10
CA ALA A 265 -6.96 4.05 -3.56
C ALA A 265 -5.96 4.73 -4.50
N VAL A 266 -4.66 4.74 -4.16
CA VAL A 266 -3.61 5.34 -5.01
C VAL A 266 -3.47 4.62 -6.35
N LEU A 267 -3.53 3.29 -6.34
CA LEU A 267 -3.43 2.46 -7.54
C LEU A 267 -4.55 2.77 -8.54
N GLU A 268 -5.77 3.00 -8.07
CA GLU A 268 -6.90 3.32 -8.95
C GLU A 268 -6.67 4.64 -9.68
N ILE A 269 -6.15 5.66 -8.99
CA ILE A 269 -5.84 6.96 -9.60
C ILE A 269 -4.71 6.85 -10.63
N VAL A 270 -3.68 6.06 -10.33
CA VAL A 270 -2.58 5.86 -11.28
C VAL A 270 -3.06 5.08 -12.52
N ASN A 271 -3.90 4.08 -12.33
CA ASN A 271 -4.39 3.25 -13.42
C ASN A 271 -5.45 3.96 -14.29
N LEU A 272 -6.24 4.87 -13.71
CA LEU A 272 -7.32 5.57 -14.39
C LEU A 272 -6.91 6.20 -15.73
N PRO A 273 -5.88 7.07 -15.82
CA PRO A 273 -5.50 7.67 -17.10
C PRO A 273 -4.96 6.61 -18.07
N ILE A 274 -4.12 5.69 -17.60
CA ILE A 274 -3.48 4.67 -18.43
C ILE A 274 -4.55 3.78 -19.08
N LEU A 275 -5.52 3.34 -18.28
CA LEU A 275 -6.58 2.45 -18.72
C LEU A 275 -7.58 3.16 -19.64
N SER A 276 -7.84 4.44 -19.38
CA SER A 276 -8.71 5.26 -20.23
C SER A 276 -8.10 5.47 -21.62
N PHE A 277 -6.78 5.71 -21.71
CA PHE A 277 -6.07 5.76 -22.99
C PHE A 277 -5.98 4.39 -23.65
N ALA A 278 -5.74 3.32 -22.89
CA ALA A 278 -5.67 1.96 -23.42
C ALA A 278 -6.99 1.57 -24.10
N ASP A 279 -8.12 1.81 -23.43
CA ASP A 279 -9.45 1.52 -23.94
C ASP A 279 -9.82 2.41 -25.14
N LEU A 280 -9.40 3.68 -25.15
CA LEU A 280 -9.62 4.57 -26.29
C LEU A 280 -8.99 4.05 -27.58
N PHE A 281 -7.74 3.57 -27.51
CA PHE A 281 -7.01 3.06 -28.67
C PHE A 281 -7.42 1.64 -29.05
N ALA A 282 -7.80 0.80 -28.08
CA ALA A 282 -8.14 -0.59 -28.34
C ALA A 282 -9.59 -0.79 -28.78
N LEU A 283 -10.54 0.00 -28.24
CA LEU A 283 -11.98 -0.19 -28.40
C LEU A 283 -12.71 1.03 -28.99
N GLY A 284 -12.12 2.22 -28.92
CA GLY A 284 -12.74 3.46 -29.39
C GLY A 284 -12.42 3.78 -30.87
N ASN A 285 -13.09 4.81 -31.41
CA ASN A 285 -12.83 5.32 -32.75
C ASN A 285 -11.55 6.19 -32.83
N SER A 286 -10.61 6.05 -31.88
CA SER A 286 -9.39 6.88 -31.74
C SER A 286 -9.60 8.40 -31.60
N SER A 287 -10.84 8.86 -31.46
CA SER A 287 -11.17 10.27 -31.24
C SER A 287 -10.95 10.65 -29.78
N ILE A 288 -10.02 11.58 -29.52
CA ILE A 288 -9.73 12.11 -28.18
C ILE A 288 -11.00 12.65 -27.48
N LYS A 289 -12.02 13.03 -28.26
CA LYS A 289 -13.31 13.53 -27.73
C LYS A 289 -14.06 12.48 -26.89
N ASP A 290 -13.80 11.19 -27.08
CA ASP A 290 -14.47 10.10 -26.36
C ASP A 290 -13.68 9.60 -25.13
N ILE A 291 -12.48 10.14 -24.86
CA ILE A 291 -11.68 9.74 -23.70
C ILE A 291 -12.41 9.98 -22.37
N PHE A 292 -13.23 11.03 -22.31
CA PHE A 292 -14.00 11.38 -21.12
C PHE A 292 -15.05 10.32 -20.78
N LEU A 293 -15.60 9.61 -21.76
CA LEU A 293 -16.53 8.51 -21.51
C LEU A 293 -15.81 7.34 -20.82
N TRP A 294 -14.60 7.01 -21.26
CA TRP A 294 -13.78 5.96 -20.65
C TRP A 294 -13.30 6.34 -19.26
N ILE A 295 -12.84 7.58 -19.07
CA ILE A 295 -12.51 8.14 -17.75
C ILE A 295 -13.72 8.03 -16.83
N PHE A 296 -14.91 8.43 -17.29
CA PHE A 296 -16.13 8.34 -16.51
C PHE A 296 -16.44 6.90 -16.07
N GLN A 297 -16.36 5.91 -16.98
CA GLN A 297 -16.60 4.52 -16.64
C GLN A 297 -15.65 4.00 -15.56
N HIS A 298 -14.37 4.34 -15.66
CA HIS A 298 -13.36 3.94 -14.66
C HIS A 298 -13.57 4.62 -13.31
N VAL A 299 -13.84 5.92 -13.33
CA VAL A 299 -14.12 6.74 -12.14
C VAL A 299 -15.39 6.27 -11.41
N PHE A 300 -16.48 6.03 -12.14
CA PHE A 300 -17.76 5.65 -11.57
C PHE A 300 -17.67 4.32 -10.79
N LEU A 301 -16.89 3.37 -11.30
CA LEU A 301 -16.71 2.06 -10.69
C LEU A 301 -15.53 1.99 -9.70
N ALA A 302 -14.72 3.04 -9.62
CA ALA A 302 -13.54 3.09 -8.76
C ALA A 302 -13.85 2.73 -7.28
N PRO A 303 -14.89 3.29 -6.63
CA PRO A 303 -15.19 2.94 -5.23
C PRO A 303 -15.42 1.45 -5.01
N VAL A 304 -16.22 0.81 -5.87
CA VAL A 304 -16.55 -0.61 -5.78
C VAL A 304 -15.31 -1.47 -5.99
N LYS A 305 -14.49 -1.16 -7.01
CA LYS A 305 -13.22 -1.86 -7.24
C LYS A 305 -12.26 -1.75 -6.07
N ILE A 306 -12.14 -0.57 -5.46
CA ILE A 306 -11.22 -0.36 -4.34
C ILE A 306 -11.65 -1.22 -3.15
N TRP A 307 -12.95 -1.23 -2.80
CA TRP A 307 -13.47 -2.09 -1.74
C TRP A 307 -13.23 -3.58 -2.02
N PHE A 308 -13.49 -4.01 -3.25
CA PHE A 308 -13.24 -5.37 -3.69
C PHE A 308 -11.76 -5.77 -3.56
N ASN A 309 -10.85 -4.89 -4.01
CA ASN A 309 -9.40 -5.08 -3.87
C ASN A 309 -8.98 -5.18 -2.40
N ILE A 310 -9.48 -4.30 -1.54
CA ILE A 310 -9.15 -4.30 -0.10
C ILE A 310 -9.49 -5.64 0.53
N ILE A 311 -10.70 -6.14 0.29
CA ILE A 311 -11.20 -7.38 0.89
C ILE A 311 -10.32 -8.55 0.44
N ILE A 312 -10.17 -8.75 -0.88
CA ILE A 312 -9.46 -9.92 -1.40
C ILE A 312 -7.99 -9.90 -1.03
N ILE A 313 -7.32 -8.74 -1.19
CA ILE A 313 -5.89 -8.65 -0.91
C ILE A 313 -5.63 -8.87 0.58
N TYR A 314 -6.47 -8.32 1.47
CA TYR A 314 -6.32 -8.53 2.90
C TYR A 314 -6.46 -10.01 3.30
N TYR A 315 -7.49 -10.70 2.82
CA TYR A 315 -7.68 -12.12 3.12
C TYR A 315 -6.56 -12.98 2.54
N SER A 316 -6.21 -12.76 1.27
CA SER A 316 -5.16 -13.51 0.58
C SER A 316 -3.80 -13.32 1.27
N PHE A 317 -3.46 -12.07 1.62
CA PHE A 317 -2.24 -11.77 2.37
C PHE A 317 -2.22 -12.50 3.71
N SER A 318 -3.34 -12.52 4.44
CA SER A 318 -3.42 -13.16 5.76
C SER A 318 -3.16 -14.68 5.73
N ILE A 319 -3.40 -15.32 4.59
CA ILE A 319 -3.15 -16.75 4.33
C ILE A 319 -1.71 -16.95 3.85
N ILE A 320 -1.33 -16.28 2.76
CA ILE A 320 -0.05 -16.50 2.08
C ILE A 320 1.13 -16.11 2.98
N SER A 321 1.04 -14.98 3.68
CA SER A 321 2.11 -14.53 4.59
C SER A 321 2.41 -15.54 5.72
N LYS A 322 1.41 -16.31 6.15
CA LYS A 322 1.60 -17.38 7.14
C LYS A 322 2.26 -18.61 6.53
N LEU A 323 1.90 -18.96 5.29
CA LEU A 323 2.47 -20.12 4.58
C LEU A 323 3.95 -19.91 4.25
N VAL A 324 4.30 -18.73 3.75
CA VAL A 324 5.70 -18.41 3.42
C VAL A 324 6.60 -18.49 4.65
N ASN A 325 6.09 -18.08 5.82
CA ASN A 325 6.81 -18.05 7.09
C ASN A 325 6.56 -19.26 8.01
N LYS A 326 5.86 -20.31 7.54
CA LYS A 326 5.41 -21.44 8.38
C LYS A 326 6.57 -22.14 9.11
N ASN A 327 7.77 -22.16 8.51
CA ASN A 327 8.95 -22.80 9.10
C ASN A 327 10.02 -21.80 9.59
N ALA A 328 9.73 -20.50 9.62
CA ALA A 328 10.69 -19.50 10.14
C ALA A 328 10.97 -19.70 11.64
N ASP A 329 10.04 -20.31 12.38
CA ASP A 329 10.21 -20.67 13.79
C ASP A 329 10.87 -22.03 13.99
N LEU A 330 10.93 -22.87 12.94
CA LEU A 330 11.58 -24.19 12.99
C LEU A 330 13.09 -24.11 12.67
N SER A 331 13.59 -22.96 12.23
CA SER A 331 15.02 -22.74 11.98
C SER A 331 15.76 -22.33 13.25
N TRP A 332 15.60 -23.11 14.32
CA TRP A 332 16.59 -23.18 15.41
C TRP A 332 17.44 -24.43 15.15
N ASN A 333 18.77 -24.25 15.13
CA ASN A 333 19.83 -25.26 14.94
C ASN A 333 19.93 -25.91 13.55
N THR A 334 20.63 -25.25 12.64
CA THR A 334 21.77 -25.89 11.95
C THR A 334 22.94 -24.92 11.98
N SER A 335 23.76 -25.10 13.01
CA SER A 335 25.11 -24.55 13.10
C SER A 335 25.99 -25.18 12.03
N SER A 336 26.58 -24.35 11.18
CA SER A 336 27.94 -24.46 10.64
C SER A 336 28.31 -23.13 10.00
#